data_AF-A0A959K6I8-F1
#
_entry.id   AF-A0A959K6I8-F1
#
_cell.length_a   1.000
_cell.length_b   1.000
_cell.length_c   1.000
_cell.angle_alpha   90.00
_cell.angle_beta   90.00
_cell.angle_gamma   90.00
#
_symmetry.space_group_name_H-M   'P 1'
#
loop_
_entity.id
_entity.type
_entity.pdbx_description
1 polymer ?
#
loop_
_entity_poly.entity_id
_entity_poly.type
_entity_poly.pdbx_seq_one_letter_code
_entity_poly.pdbx_strand_id
1 'polypeptide(L)'
;MSVGLMAQNGNTGVAQLFTQKCGICHTIGRGRLVGPDLAGVHDRHSEEWLVEFIRSSQSMIKKGDPQALALFEDYNQVVMP
;
A
#
# COMPACT_ATOMS: atom_id res chain seq x y z
N MET A 1 -39.10 -0.11 20.06
CA MET A 1 -37.85 0.46 19.54
C MET A 1 -36.72 -0.44 20.03
N SER A 2 -36.42 -1.49 19.27
CA SER A 2 -35.39 -2.45 19.63
C SER A 2 -34.23 -2.24 18.67
N VAL A 3 -33.20 -1.56 19.15
CA VAL A 3 -31.93 -1.42 18.44
C VAL A 3 -31.28 -2.80 18.43
N GLY A 4 -31.44 -3.51 17.31
CA GLY A 4 -30.78 -4.77 17.03
C GLY A 4 -29.31 -4.53 16.75
N LEU A 5 -28.50 -4.62 17.81
CA LEU A 5 -27.07 -4.88 17.75
C LEU A 5 -26.86 -6.22 17.00
N MET A 6 -26.50 -6.17 15.71
CA MET A 6 -26.13 -7.39 14.97
C MET A 6 -24.84 -7.19 14.15
N ALA A 7 -23.83 -7.95 14.58
CA ALA A 7 -22.72 -8.52 13.82
C ALA A 7 -21.61 -7.56 13.31
N GLN A 8 -20.60 -7.33 14.17
CA GLN A 8 -19.28 -6.81 13.79
C GLN A 8 -18.25 -7.94 13.87
N ASN A 9 -18.45 -9.07 13.19
CA ASN A 9 -17.50 -10.18 13.29
C ASN A 9 -17.55 -11.09 12.06
N GLY A 10 -16.71 -10.77 11.07
CA GLY A 10 -16.38 -11.69 9.99
C GLY A 10 -15.44 -11.04 8.97
N ASN A 11 -14.12 -11.07 9.23
CA ASN A 11 -13.05 -10.66 8.30
C ASN A 11 -12.85 -9.13 8.04
N THR A 12 -13.10 -8.25 9.01
CA THR A 12 -13.37 -6.83 8.70
C THR A 12 -12.31 -5.80 9.09
N GLY A 13 -11.26 -6.11 9.86
CA GLY A 13 -10.27 -5.08 10.24
C GLY A 13 -9.26 -4.77 9.14
N VAL A 14 -8.49 -5.78 8.73
CA VAL A 14 -7.34 -5.61 7.82
C VAL A 14 -7.78 -5.32 6.38
N ALA A 15 -8.77 -6.05 5.87
CA ALA A 15 -9.29 -5.83 4.52
C ALA A 15 -9.93 -4.44 4.36
N GLN A 16 -10.61 -3.96 5.41
CA GLN A 16 -11.21 -2.62 5.41
C GLN A 16 -10.15 -1.52 5.52
N LEU A 17 -9.13 -1.71 6.37
CA LEU A 17 -7.98 -0.81 6.45
C LEU A 17 -7.27 -0.69 5.10
N PHE A 18 -7.00 -1.83 4.44
CA PHE A 18 -6.41 -1.84 3.11
C PHE A 18 -7.26 -1.06 2.12
N THR A 19 -8.57 -1.35 2.06
CA THR A 19 -9.47 -0.69 1.12
C THR A 19 -9.50 0.83 1.32
N GLN A 20 -9.48 1.29 2.57
CA GLN A 20 -9.54 2.71 2.91
C GLN A 20 -8.22 3.47 2.76
N LYS A 21 -7.07 2.80 2.96
CA LYS A 21 -5.75 3.45 2.99
C LYS A 21 -4.89 3.17 1.79
N CYS A 22 -5.04 2.02 1.15
CA CYS A 22 -4.16 1.53 0.09
C CYS A 22 -4.92 1.27 -1.22
N GLY A 23 -6.14 0.72 -1.13
CA GLY A 23 -6.93 0.24 -2.26
C GLY A 23 -7.44 1.33 -3.21
N ILE A 24 -7.32 2.61 -2.82
CA ILE A 24 -7.60 3.74 -3.70
C ILE A 24 -6.54 3.85 -4.81
N CYS A 25 -5.29 3.52 -4.49
CA CYS A 25 -4.16 3.70 -5.40
C CYS A 25 -3.55 2.39 -5.88
N HIS A 26 -3.67 1.32 -5.10
CA HIS A 26 -3.06 0.02 -5.35
C HIS A 26 -4.09 -1.07 -5.59
N THR A 27 -3.70 -2.06 -6.39
CA THR A 27 -4.48 -3.29 -6.58
C THR A 27 -3.71 -4.51 -6.06
N ILE A 28 -4.42 -5.64 -5.96
CA ILE A 28 -3.84 -6.97 -5.73
C ILE A 28 -4.21 -7.85 -6.93
N GLY A 29 -3.26 -8.13 -7.81
CA GLY A 29 -3.41 -9.05 -8.94
C GLY A 29 -4.24 -8.51 -10.10
N ARG A 30 -4.50 -7.19 -10.14
CA ARG A 30 -5.25 -6.53 -11.23
C ARG A 30 -4.39 -5.55 -12.02
N GLY A 31 -3.09 -5.51 -11.76
CA GLY A 31 -2.14 -4.64 -12.43
C GLY A 31 -2.09 -3.22 -11.88
N ARG A 32 -1.46 -2.34 -12.65
CA ARG A 32 -1.21 -0.94 -12.29
C ARG A 32 -2.51 -0.14 -12.18
N LEU A 33 -2.59 0.74 -11.18
CA LEU A 33 -3.67 1.72 -11.04
C LEU A 33 -3.07 3.14 -10.96
N VAL A 34 -2.90 3.68 -9.75
CA VAL A 34 -2.13 4.91 -9.51
C VAL A 34 -0.73 4.53 -9.05
N GLY A 35 -0.64 3.57 -8.12
CA GLY A 35 0.58 2.90 -7.69
C GLY A 35 0.75 1.51 -8.30
N PRO A 36 1.86 0.82 -7.98
CA PRO A 36 2.11 -0.56 -8.40
C PRO A 36 1.07 -1.55 -7.87
N ASP A 37 0.91 -2.66 -8.58
CA ASP A 37 0.23 -3.84 -8.04
C ASP A 37 1.06 -4.45 -6.90
N LEU A 38 0.42 -4.79 -5.78
CA LEU A 38 1.09 -5.36 -4.61
C LEU A 38 1.07 -6.90 -4.60
N ALA A 39 0.48 -7.55 -5.61
CA ALA A 39 0.65 -8.98 -5.79
C ALA A 39 2.14 -9.35 -5.91
N GLY A 40 2.59 -10.31 -5.10
CA GLY A 40 3.99 -10.76 -5.06
C GLY A 40 5.00 -9.71 -4.57
N VAL A 41 4.56 -8.68 -3.82
CA VAL A 41 5.47 -7.62 -3.36
C VAL A 41 6.59 -8.12 -2.44
N HIS A 42 6.30 -9.15 -1.64
CA HIS A 42 7.28 -9.81 -0.77
C HIS A 42 8.35 -10.61 -1.53
N ASP A 43 8.12 -10.94 -2.80
CA ASP A 43 9.13 -11.58 -3.65
C ASP A 43 10.10 -10.54 -4.24
N ARG A 44 9.71 -9.26 -4.27
CA ARG A 44 10.48 -8.15 -4.87
C ARG A 44 11.28 -7.35 -3.85
N HIS A 45 10.77 -7.23 -2.63
CA HIS A 45 11.39 -6.44 -1.56
C HIS A 45 11.27 -7.17 -0.22
N SER A 46 12.25 -6.95 0.65
CA SER A 46 12.21 -7.50 2.01
C SER A 46 11.11 -6.84 2.83
N GLU A 47 10.65 -7.53 3.89
CA GLU A 47 9.63 -6.99 4.79
C GLU A 47 10.10 -5.68 5.44
N GLU A 48 11.37 -5.60 5.83
CA GLU A 48 11.95 -4.39 6.43
C GLU A 48 11.90 -3.21 5.47
N TRP A 49 12.30 -3.43 4.21
CA TRP A 49 12.24 -2.39 3.18
C TRP A 49 10.80 -1.93 2.95
N LEU A 50 9.85 -2.86 2.88
CA LEU A 50 8.43 -2.54 2.69
C LEU A 50 7.87 -1.72 3.85
N VAL A 51 8.21 -2.07 5.10
CA VAL A 51 7.79 -1.32 6.28
C VAL A 51 8.35 0.10 6.25
N GLU A 52 9.63 0.29 5.90
CA GLU A 52 10.22 1.61 5.76
C GLU A 52 9.58 2.43 4.64
N PHE A 53 9.35 1.81 3.48
CA PHE A 53 8.76 2.46 2.31
C PHE A 53 7.31 2.88 2.55
N ILE A 54 6.51 2.00 3.16
CA ILE A 54 5.11 2.28 3.51
C ILE A 54 5.02 3.40 4.55
N ARG A 55 5.97 3.47 5.49
CA ARG A 55 6.01 4.54 6.51
C ARG A 55 6.45 5.87 5.92
N SER A 56 7.44 5.88 5.02
CA SER A 56 7.94 7.11 4.42
C SER A 56 8.75 6.87 3.13
N SER A 57 8.06 6.64 2.02
CA SER A 57 8.66 6.53 0.69
C SER A 57 9.52 7.74 0.32
N GLN A 58 9.04 8.95 0.63
CA GLN A 58 9.76 10.19 0.37
C GLN A 58 11.08 10.29 1.14
N SER A 59 11.17 9.71 2.34
CA SER A 59 12.43 9.69 3.09
C SER A 59 13.45 8.77 2.43
N MET A 60 13.02 7.63 1.90
CA MET A 60 13.90 6.71 1.16
C MET A 60 14.39 7.32 -0.15
N ILE A 61 13.48 7.97 -0.89
CA ILE A 61 13.81 8.74 -2.11
C ILE A 61 14.86 9.81 -1.80
N LYS A 62 14.67 10.61 -0.74
CA LYS A 62 15.63 11.66 -0.34
C LYS A 62 16.98 11.11 0.12
N LYS A 63 16.99 9.93 0.73
CA LYS A 63 18.24 9.23 1.10
C LYS A 63 18.97 8.65 -0.11
N GLY A 64 18.34 8.64 -1.28
CA GLY A 64 18.91 8.10 -2.51
C GLY A 64 18.79 6.59 -2.64
N ASP A 65 17.80 5.96 -2.00
CA ASP A 65 17.55 4.53 -2.19
C ASP A 65 17.24 4.26 -3.68
N PRO A 66 18.04 3.41 -4.36
CA PRO A 66 17.93 3.24 -5.81
C PRO A 66 16.61 2.56 -6.22
N GLN A 67 16.04 1.69 -5.39
CA GLN A 67 14.77 1.04 -5.69
C GLN A 67 13.60 2.02 -5.53
N ALA A 68 13.62 2.83 -4.47
CA ALA A 68 12.61 3.85 -4.21
C ALA A 68 12.66 4.97 -5.27
N LEU A 69 13.85 5.37 -5.71
CA LEU A 69 14.05 6.34 -6.80
C LEU A 69 13.50 5.82 -8.12
N ALA A 70 13.87 4.61 -8.52
CA ALA A 70 13.38 3.99 -9.75
C ALA A 70 11.85 3.89 -9.75
N LEU A 71 11.26 3.44 -8.63
CA LEU A 71 9.79 3.43 -8.47
C LEU A 71 9.20 4.84 -8.58
N PHE A 72 9.81 5.85 -7.97
CA PHE A 72 9.28 7.21 -8.02
C PHE A 72 9.28 7.77 -9.43
N GLU A 73 10.35 7.55 -10.20
CA GLU A 73 10.46 7.95 -11.60
C GLU A 73 9.47 7.20 -12.49
N ASP A 74 9.38 5.87 -12.35
CA ASP A 74 8.47 5.02 -13.13
C ASP A 74 7.01 5.39 -12.95
N TYR A 75 6.65 5.95 -11.79
CA TYR A 75 5.28 6.33 -11.42
C TYR A 75 5.05 7.85 -11.48
N ASN A 76 5.76 8.55 -12.39
CA ASN A 76 5.58 9.98 -12.68
C ASN A 76 5.71 10.87 -11.43
N GLN A 77 6.58 10.49 -10.51
CA GLN A 77 6.85 11.24 -9.28
C GLN A 77 5.61 11.46 -8.41
N VAL A 78 4.63 10.55 -8.50
CA VAL A 78 3.45 10.56 -7.62
C VAL A 78 3.88 10.24 -6.19
N VAL A 79 3.51 11.13 -5.27
CA VAL A 79 3.81 10.96 -3.85
C VAL A 79 2.83 9.96 -3.23
N MET A 80 3.37 8.91 -2.61
CA MET A 80 2.59 8.03 -1.75
C MET A 80 2.40 8.70 -0.38
N PRO A 81 1.16 9.00 0.05
CA PRO A 81 0.86 9.76 1.26
C PRO A 81 0.95 8.95 2.55
#